data_AF-A0A382YC83-F1
#
_entry.id   AF-A0A382YC83-F1
#
_cell.length_a   1.000
_cell.length_b   1.000
_cell.length_c   1.000
_cell.angle_alpha   90.00
_cell.angle_beta   90.00
_cell.angle_gamma   90.00
#
_symmetry.space_group_name_H-M   'P 1'
#
loop_
_entity.id
_entity.type
_entity.pdbx_description
1 polymer ?
#
loop_
_entity_poly.entity_id
_entity_poly.type
_entity_poly.pdbx_seq_one_letter_code
_entity_poly.pdbx_strand_id
1 'polypeptide(L)'
;MIKPHGADILKPLFIENSVERNALLEKAASLPALILNSASAANAVMLGAGYFTPLDGYMNVADTLSVAEKMQTENGLFWPVPCVNCTDDISAIEGSSMIALLDPNIEGNPVLAIQNV
;
A
#
# COMPACT_ATOMS: atom_id res chain seq x y z
N MET A 1 16.11 7.25 21.57
CA MET A 1 15.11 7.35 20.49
C MET A 1 13.86 6.61 20.95
N ILE A 2 12.65 7.10 20.61
CA ILE A 2 11.40 6.40 20.96
C ILE A 2 11.25 5.13 20.10
N LYS A 3 10.58 4.10 20.62
CA LYS A 3 10.28 2.88 19.84
C LYS A 3 9.32 3.22 18.69
N PRO A 4 9.44 2.54 17.53
CA PRO A 4 8.41 2.56 16.51
C PRO A 4 7.05 2.12 17.06
N HIS A 5 5.97 2.63 16.46
CA HIS A 5 4.63 2.25 16.85
C HIS A 5 4.37 0.77 16.52
N GLY A 6 3.90 0.00 17.50
CA GLY A 6 3.52 -1.42 17.30
C GLY A 6 4.63 -2.37 16.84
N ALA A 7 5.90 -1.96 16.85
CA ALA A 7 7.04 -2.75 16.38
C ALA A 7 8.35 -2.41 17.10
N ASP A 8 9.32 -3.34 17.06
CA ASP A 8 10.65 -3.11 17.62
C ASP A 8 11.55 -2.28 16.69
N ILE A 9 11.34 -2.38 15.37
CA ILE A 9 12.08 -1.67 14.33
C ILE A 9 11.13 -1.08 13.29
N LEU A 10 11.57 -0.05 12.56
CA LEU A 10 10.81 0.51 11.44
C LEU A 10 10.63 -0.55 10.35
N LYS A 11 9.49 -0.50 9.68
CA LYS A 11 9.11 -1.40 8.59
C LYS A 11 8.73 -0.59 7.33
N PRO A 12 9.70 0.07 6.68
CA PRO A 12 9.45 0.65 5.35
C PRO A 12 9.17 -0.49 4.35
N LEU A 13 8.14 -0.32 3.52
CA LEU A 13 7.85 -1.27 2.43
C LEU A 13 8.65 -0.96 1.15
N PHE A 14 9.49 0.06 1.17
CA PHE A 14 10.37 0.37 0.06
C PHE A 14 11.46 -0.71 -0.12
N ILE A 15 11.62 -1.18 -1.35
CA ILE A 15 12.63 -2.18 -1.69
C ILE A 15 13.98 -1.49 -1.86
N GLU A 16 14.79 -1.50 -0.78
CA GLU A 16 16.11 -0.87 -0.74
C GLU A 16 17.12 -1.53 -1.70
N ASN A 17 17.05 -2.86 -1.83
CA ASN A 17 17.91 -3.60 -2.74
C ASN A 17 17.59 -3.23 -4.19
N SER A 18 18.53 -2.58 -4.87
CA SER A 18 18.33 -2.08 -6.24
C SER A 18 18.13 -3.19 -7.28
N VAL A 19 18.75 -4.37 -7.10
CA VAL A 19 18.60 -5.50 -8.01
C VAL A 19 17.18 -6.07 -7.91
N GLU A 20 16.70 -6.29 -6.69
CA GLU A 20 15.34 -6.76 -6.43
C GLU A 20 14.30 -5.74 -6.92
N ARG A 21 14.52 -4.45 -6.62
CA ARG A 21 13.63 -3.37 -7.07
C ARG A 21 13.52 -3.30 -8.59
N ASN A 22 14.64 -3.40 -9.30
CA ASN A 22 14.63 -3.39 -10.77
C ASN A 22 13.90 -4.62 -11.35
N ALA A 23 14.10 -5.80 -10.77
CA ALA A 23 13.38 -7.00 -11.19
C ALA A 23 11.86 -6.88 -10.96
N LEU A 24 11.44 -6.25 -9.85
CA LEU A 24 10.03 -5.95 -9.58
C LEU A 24 9.48 -4.91 -10.57
N LEU A 25 10.24 -3.88 -10.92
CA LEU A 25 9.83 -2.89 -11.93
C LEU A 25 9.64 -3.53 -13.32
N GLU A 26 10.56 -4.40 -13.73
CA GLU A 26 10.43 -5.17 -14.98
C GLU A 26 9.19 -6.06 -14.95
N LYS A 27 8.94 -6.75 -13.83
CA LYS A 27 7.74 -7.56 -13.64
C LYS A 27 6.46 -6.71 -13.73
N ALA A 28 6.45 -5.54 -13.09
CA ALA A 28 5.30 -4.64 -13.06
C ALA A 28 4.84 -4.21 -14.46
N ALA A 29 5.76 -4.09 -15.42
CA ALA A 29 5.42 -3.76 -16.81
C ALA A 29 4.53 -4.81 -17.51
N SER A 30 4.46 -6.03 -16.97
CA SER A 30 3.63 -7.12 -17.50
C SER A 30 2.37 -7.40 -16.67
N LEU A 31 2.21 -6.73 -15.52
CA LEU A 31 1.08 -6.95 -14.63
C LEU A 31 -0.15 -6.14 -15.08
N PRO A 32 -1.36 -6.66 -14.85
CA PRO A 32 -2.57 -5.85 -14.83
C PRO A 32 -2.38 -4.66 -13.89
N ALA A 33 -2.84 -3.49 -14.29
CA ALA A 33 -2.50 -2.24 -13.63
C ALA A 33 -3.75 -1.47 -13.19
N LEU A 34 -3.64 -0.83 -12.03
CA LEU A 34 -4.65 0.07 -11.47
C LEU A 34 -4.02 1.46 -11.29
N ILE A 35 -4.60 2.47 -11.92
CA ILE A 35 -4.28 3.87 -11.61
C ILE A 35 -4.93 4.19 -10.27
N LEU A 36 -4.11 4.60 -9.29
CA LEU A 36 -4.60 4.95 -7.97
C LEU A 36 -5.35 6.29 -8.00
N ASN A 37 -6.19 6.52 -7.00
CA ASN A 37 -6.54 7.90 -6.64
C ASN A 37 -5.39 8.53 -5.82
N SER A 38 -5.37 9.85 -5.70
CA SER A 38 -4.27 10.58 -5.04
C SER A 38 -4.11 10.22 -3.55
N ALA A 39 -5.21 9.94 -2.84
CA ALA A 39 -5.16 9.54 -1.43
C ALA A 39 -4.57 8.13 -1.25
N SER A 40 -4.95 7.17 -2.09
CA SER A 40 -4.36 5.83 -2.11
C SER A 40 -2.86 5.91 -2.44
N ALA A 41 -2.45 6.73 -3.41
CA ALA A 41 -1.04 6.94 -3.73
C ALA A 41 -0.25 7.51 -2.54
N ALA A 42 -0.82 8.49 -1.83
CA ALA A 42 -0.21 9.01 -0.61
C ALA A 42 -0.05 7.94 0.47
N ASN A 43 -1.05 7.07 0.67
CA ASN A 43 -0.95 5.93 1.58
C ASN A 43 0.19 4.98 1.20
N ALA A 44 0.34 4.64 -0.09
CA ALA A 44 1.47 3.83 -0.57
C ALA A 44 2.83 4.48 -0.27
N VAL A 45 2.96 5.80 -0.42
CA VAL A 45 4.19 6.53 -0.06
C VAL A 45 4.47 6.44 1.44
N MET A 46 3.45 6.60 2.29
CA MET A 46 3.60 6.50 3.75
C MET A 46 3.99 5.09 4.21
N LEU A 47 3.45 4.06 3.57
CA LEU A 47 3.85 2.66 3.76
C LEU A 47 5.30 2.43 3.31
N GLY A 48 5.65 2.90 2.11
CA GLY A 48 7.00 2.77 1.55
C GLY A 48 8.07 3.43 2.42
N ALA A 49 7.80 4.65 2.90
CA ALA A 49 8.71 5.41 3.76
C ALA A 49 8.74 4.94 5.23
N GLY A 50 7.87 4.00 5.64
CA GLY A 50 7.82 3.46 7.00
C GLY A 50 7.07 4.33 8.02
N TYR A 51 6.48 5.46 7.61
CA TYR A 51 5.58 6.24 8.46
C TYR A 51 4.39 5.42 8.95
N PHE A 52 3.94 4.47 8.12
CA PHE A 52 2.84 3.59 8.46
C PHE A 52 3.26 2.26 9.12
N THR A 53 4.48 2.19 9.67
CA THR A 53 4.89 1.07 10.53
C THR A 53 3.85 0.87 11.65
N PRO A 54 3.30 -0.35 11.85
CA PRO A 54 3.78 -1.66 11.37
C PRO A 54 2.99 -2.27 10.20
N LEU A 55 2.12 -1.51 9.52
CA LEU A 55 1.23 -2.02 8.50
C LEU A 55 1.98 -2.73 7.36
N ASP A 56 1.40 -3.82 6.87
CA ASP A 56 1.90 -4.62 5.74
C ASP A 56 1.42 -4.12 4.37
N GLY A 57 0.45 -3.21 4.36
CA GLY A 57 -0.19 -2.74 3.15
C GLY A 57 -1.51 -2.05 3.46
N TYR A 58 -2.41 -2.03 2.47
CA TYR A 58 -3.77 -1.53 2.64
C TYR A 58 -4.60 -2.48 3.52
N MET A 59 -5.53 -1.89 4.26
CA MET A 59 -6.46 -2.61 5.12
C MET A 59 -7.53 -3.31 4.28
N ASN A 60 -7.95 -4.49 4.75
CA ASN A 60 -9.18 -5.12 4.28
C ASN A 60 -10.41 -4.37 4.87
N VAL A 61 -11.61 -4.80 4.48
CA VAL A 61 -12.87 -4.18 4.93
C VAL A 61 -13.06 -4.25 6.44
N ALA A 62 -12.73 -5.38 7.07
CA ALA A 62 -12.92 -5.57 8.52
C ALA A 62 -12.02 -4.61 9.32
N ASP A 63 -10.73 -4.55 8.99
CA ASP A 63 -9.79 -3.61 9.62
C ASP A 63 -10.18 -2.16 9.35
N THR A 64 -10.64 -1.85 8.14
CA THR A 64 -11.11 -0.51 7.76
C THR A 64 -12.26 -0.04 8.65
N LEU A 65 -13.29 -0.88 8.81
CA LEU A 65 -14.44 -0.57 9.64
C LEU A 65 -14.06 -0.47 11.13
N SER A 66 -13.27 -1.42 11.63
CA SER A 66 -12.82 -1.42 13.03
C SER A 66 -12.00 -0.17 13.36
N VAL A 67 -11.10 0.24 12.47
CA VAL A 67 -10.32 1.47 12.63
C VAL A 67 -11.20 2.71 12.58
N ALA A 68 -12.15 2.78 11.64
CA ALA A 68 -13.05 3.92 11.52
C ALA A 68 -13.91 4.12 12.78
N GLU A 69 -14.35 3.02 13.41
CA GLU A 69 -15.23 3.07 14.58
C GLU A 69 -14.49 3.15 15.92
N LYS A 70 -13.35 2.45 16.02
CA LYS A 70 -12.69 2.13 17.30
C LYS A 70 -11.22 2.57 17.36
N MET A 71 -10.68 3.13 16.28
CA MET A 71 -9.26 3.49 16.15
C MET A 71 -8.30 2.32 16.45
N GLN A 72 -8.69 1.11 16.08
CA GLN A 72 -7.82 -0.07 16.16
C GLN A 72 -8.18 -1.09 15.07
N THR A 73 -7.21 -1.90 14.66
CA THR A 73 -7.45 -3.03 13.77
C THR A 73 -8.23 -4.14 14.50
N GLU A 74 -8.70 -5.16 13.77
CA GLU A 74 -9.34 -6.34 14.36
C GLU A 74 -8.42 -7.07 15.35
N ASN A 75 -7.10 -6.99 15.13
CA ASN A 75 -6.09 -7.59 16.00
C ASN A 75 -5.65 -6.66 17.16
N GLY A 76 -6.33 -5.51 17.35
CA GLY A 76 -6.09 -4.61 18.48
C GLY A 76 -4.89 -3.67 18.32
N LEU A 77 -4.29 -3.56 17.13
CA LEU A 77 -3.30 -2.52 16.86
C LEU A 77 -4.00 -1.17 16.84
N PHE A 78 -3.64 -0.26 17.74
CA PHE A 78 -4.13 1.12 17.68
C PHE A 78 -3.75 1.76 16.33
N TRP A 79 -4.74 2.29 15.62
CA TRP A 79 -4.54 2.97 14.35
C TRP A 79 -5.64 4.03 14.15
N PRO A 80 -5.31 5.30 13.87
CA PRO A 80 -6.28 6.38 13.99
C PRO A 80 -7.16 6.61 12.75
N VAL A 81 -6.72 6.22 11.56
CA VAL A 81 -7.42 6.50 10.29
C VAL A 81 -7.23 5.33 9.32
N PRO A 82 -8.28 4.86 8.62
CA PRO A 82 -8.14 3.73 7.70
C PRO A 82 -7.12 3.97 6.58
N CYS A 83 -6.26 2.98 6.32
CA CYS A 83 -5.31 2.98 5.21
C CYS A 83 -5.86 2.10 4.09
N VAL A 84 -6.52 2.70 3.10
CA VAL A 84 -7.27 1.96 2.07
C VAL A 84 -6.83 2.33 0.65
N ASN A 85 -7.03 1.39 -0.27
CA ASN A 85 -6.97 1.60 -1.71
C ASN A 85 -8.37 1.44 -2.30
N CYS A 86 -9.06 2.56 -2.55
CA CYS A 86 -10.41 2.55 -3.11
C CYS A 86 -10.42 3.02 -4.57
N THR A 87 -11.18 2.33 -5.42
CA THR A 87 -11.44 2.68 -6.81
C THR A 87 -12.89 2.35 -7.16
N ASP A 88 -13.48 3.10 -8.08
CA ASP A 88 -14.83 2.84 -8.58
C ASP A 88 -14.85 1.75 -9.68
N ASP A 89 -13.69 1.46 -10.27
CA ASP A 89 -13.53 0.48 -11.34
C ASP A 89 -12.33 -0.43 -11.08
N ILE A 90 -12.58 -1.75 -11.11
CA ILE A 90 -11.59 -2.82 -10.96
C ILE A 90 -11.51 -3.73 -12.20
N SER A 91 -12.22 -3.41 -13.28
CA SER A 91 -12.32 -4.25 -14.48
C SER A 91 -10.94 -4.59 -15.08
N ALA A 92 -10.00 -3.64 -15.03
CA ALA A 92 -8.64 -3.82 -15.53
C ALA A 92 -7.79 -4.83 -14.73
N ILE A 93 -8.20 -5.19 -13.52
CA ILE A 93 -7.46 -6.06 -12.61
C ILE A 93 -8.26 -7.28 -12.13
N GLU A 94 -9.45 -7.49 -12.67
CA GLU A 94 -10.35 -8.55 -12.22
C GLU A 94 -9.72 -9.95 -12.35
N GLY A 95 -9.84 -10.76 -11.30
CA GLY A 95 -9.26 -12.11 -11.25
C GLY A 95 -7.74 -12.17 -11.08
N SER A 96 -7.05 -11.04 -10.96
CA SER A 96 -5.59 -10.98 -10.77
C SER A 96 -5.23 -10.97 -9.29
N SER A 97 -4.30 -11.83 -8.89
CA SER A 97 -3.76 -11.87 -7.51
C SER A 97 -2.59 -10.93 -7.28
N MET A 98 -2.04 -10.33 -8.35
CA MET A 98 -0.92 -9.41 -8.28
C MET A 98 -1.07 -8.34 -9.36
N ILE A 99 -0.96 -7.08 -8.96
CA ILE A 99 -1.23 -5.92 -9.81
C ILE A 99 -0.16 -4.84 -9.65
N ALA A 100 0.05 -4.05 -10.71
CA ALA A 100 0.84 -2.82 -10.63
C ALA A 100 -0.06 -1.64 -10.20
N LEU A 101 0.40 -0.85 -9.25
CA LEU A 101 -0.25 0.39 -8.83
C LEU A 101 0.46 1.57 -9.48
N LEU A 102 -0.29 2.37 -10.24
CA LEU A 102 0.25 3.50 -10.99
C LEU A 102 -0.02 4.83 -10.27
N ASP A 103 0.96 5.73 -10.28
CA ASP A 103 0.85 7.04 -9.62
C ASP A 103 0.00 8.02 -10.45
N PRO A 104 -1.12 8.54 -9.94
CA PRO A 104 -1.94 9.52 -10.63
C PRO A 104 -1.32 10.92 -10.67
N ASN A 105 -0.32 11.19 -9.82
CA ASN A 105 0.23 12.54 -9.62
C ASN A 105 1.48 12.82 -10.49
N ILE A 106 1.93 11.83 -11.26
CA ILE A 106 3.09 11.95 -12.17
C ILE A 106 2.64 11.65 -13.60
N GLU A 107 3.06 12.50 -14.54
CA GLU A 107 2.77 12.33 -15.97
C GLU A 107 3.23 10.95 -16.47
N GLY A 108 2.39 10.30 -17.28
CA GLY A 108 2.64 8.94 -17.77
C GLY A 108 2.31 7.82 -16.79
N ASN A 109 1.81 8.15 -15.59
CA ASN A 109 1.36 7.21 -14.56
C ASN A 109 2.38 6.08 -14.30
N PRO A 110 3.60 6.41 -13.82
CA PRO A 110 4.61 5.40 -13.56
C PRO A 110 4.18 4.44 -12.45
N VAL A 111 4.78 3.26 -12.44
CA VAL A 111 4.59 2.28 -11.37
C VAL A 111 5.08 2.85 -10.05
N LEU A 112 4.20 2.91 -9.06
CA LEU A 112 4.49 3.31 -7.69
C LEU A 112 4.78 2.10 -6.79
N ALA A 113 3.99 1.03 -6.94
CA ALA A 113 4.07 -0.18 -6.13
C ALA A 113 3.51 -1.41 -6.85
N ILE A 114 3.79 -2.59 -6.32
CA ILE A 114 3.09 -3.84 -6.66
C ILE A 114 2.23 -4.23 -5.46
N GLN A 115 0.98 -4.63 -5.70
CA GLN A 115 0.07 -5.11 -4.68
C GLN A 115 -0.29 -6.57 -4.95
N ASN A 116 -0.20 -7.40 -3.90
CA ASN A 116 -0.89 -8.69 -3.86
C ASN A 116 -2.32 -8.44 -3.39
N VAL A 117 -3.30 -8.93 -4.14
CA VAL A 117 -4.74 -8.71 -3.91
C VAL A 117 -5.34 -9.89 -3.14
#